data_AF-A0A380ZUT0-F1
#
_entry.id   AF-A0A380ZUT0-F1
#
_cell.length_a   1.000
_cell.length_b   1.000
_cell.length_c   1.000
_cell.angle_alpha   90.00
_cell.angle_beta   90.00
_cell.angle_gamma   90.00
#
_symmetry.space_group_name_H-M   'P 1'
#
loop_
_entity.id
_entity.type
_entity.pdbx_description
1 polymer ?
#
loop_
_entity_poly.entity_id
_entity_poly.type
_entity_poly.pdbx_seq_one_letter_code
_entity_poly.pdbx_strand_id
1 'polypeptide(L)'
;MQSDSKYSPILGCLYTNFGQNSVEELVGKSLFLLNKTHEITTGKEFGKISLEDNNDISVRKFFDSLISENVHVNTNFLQLRNNPLYKIDENTYSIINPFFVLDKFTNNLRFFISKNCTNNIDDDLKKKLENNTFYSEDFSEKYLMKNILDDIFPNKCFVKKKQLTNEQSEPDFYARDSNKIFLFEYKDVFIDGKIKESRDIDLIEKVLKIKFLKNQKGKPKGIGQLIRHIENISQNNFPFDDSIKKSVVVYPILLLSHRLLEVPGINYKLNKWFKEELNKNTNIGKNITVKDLVIIDMDTLIFYKAYYKENKNNFCSSLENHIKKSKGNHNGYGNNENDVYITMQKKLLKKILPYSFRMQDLVEQQIYSPKMIKEYKQDLEKYFK
;
A
#
# COMPACT_ATOMS: atom_id res chain seq x y z
N MET A 1 8.98 16.96 3.03
CA MET A 1 9.48 17.17 1.66
C MET A 1 9.39 18.62 1.24
N GLN A 2 8.25 19.32 1.40
CA GLN A 2 8.16 20.78 1.17
C GLN A 2 9.17 21.62 1.98
N SER A 3 9.60 21.12 3.14
CA SER A 3 10.61 21.75 3.99
C SER A 3 12.06 21.58 3.51
N ASP A 4 12.30 20.76 2.48
CA ASP A 4 13.64 20.45 1.98
C ASP A 4 13.81 21.07 0.58
N SER A 5 14.65 22.09 0.50
CA SER A 5 14.83 22.93 -0.68
C SER A 5 15.28 22.17 -1.92
N LYS A 6 15.89 20.99 -1.75
CA LYS A 6 16.31 20.14 -2.89
C LYS A 6 15.13 19.61 -3.72
N TYR A 7 13.93 19.57 -3.13
CA TYR A 7 12.72 19.13 -3.84
C TYR A 7 11.93 20.27 -4.48
N SER A 8 12.31 21.53 -4.26
CA SER A 8 11.61 22.70 -4.81
C SER A 8 11.48 22.67 -6.33
N PRO A 9 12.50 22.28 -7.13
CA PRO A 9 12.36 22.19 -8.59
C PRO A 9 11.32 21.14 -9.01
N ILE A 10 11.24 20.01 -8.30
CA ILE A 10 10.27 18.94 -8.56
C ILE A 10 8.85 19.45 -8.26
N LEU A 11 8.66 20.11 -7.13
CA LEU A 11 7.37 20.69 -6.76
C LEU A 11 6.94 21.76 -7.78
N GLY A 12 7.87 22.61 -8.19
CA GLY A 12 7.71 23.61 -9.25
C GLY A 12 7.19 23.02 -10.55
N CYS A 13 7.90 22.01 -11.06
CA CYS A 13 7.49 21.25 -12.23
C CYS A 13 6.11 20.63 -12.06
N LEU A 14 5.82 20.08 -10.88
CA LEU A 14 4.57 19.38 -10.62
C LEU A 14 3.36 20.30 -10.73
N TYR A 15 3.29 21.37 -9.93
CA TYR A 15 2.12 22.26 -9.94
C TYR A 15 1.96 22.99 -11.28
N THR A 16 3.08 23.35 -11.93
CA THR A 16 3.04 24.06 -13.22
C THR A 16 2.45 23.19 -14.33
N ASN A 17 2.78 21.89 -14.34
CA ASN A 17 2.22 20.95 -15.32
C ASN A 17 0.71 20.75 -15.16
N PHE A 18 0.17 20.97 -13.97
CA PHE A 18 -1.27 20.96 -13.71
C PHE A 18 -1.90 22.36 -13.84
N GLY A 19 -1.18 23.32 -14.42
CA GLY A 19 -1.65 24.68 -14.65
C GLY A 19 -1.88 25.51 -13.38
N GLN A 20 -1.26 25.12 -12.26
CA GLN A 20 -1.36 25.80 -10.96
C GLN A 20 -0.09 26.58 -10.65
N ASN A 21 -0.13 27.47 -9.64
CA ASN A 21 1.01 28.30 -9.24
C ASN A 21 1.69 27.83 -7.95
N SER A 22 1.06 26.92 -7.21
CA SER A 22 1.59 26.40 -5.95
C SER A 22 1.16 24.96 -5.70
N VAL A 23 1.83 24.29 -4.75
CA VAL A 23 1.46 22.95 -4.31
C VAL A 23 0.10 22.99 -3.61
N GLU A 24 -0.18 24.05 -2.87
CA GLU A 24 -1.42 24.28 -2.14
C GLU A 24 -2.61 24.37 -3.11
N GLU A 25 -2.46 25.15 -4.20
CA GLU A 25 -3.45 25.20 -5.28
C GLU A 25 -3.66 23.82 -5.90
N LEU A 26 -2.58 23.11 -6.26
CA LEU A 26 -2.65 21.76 -6.83
C LEU A 26 -3.40 20.78 -5.91
N VAL A 27 -3.08 20.78 -4.62
CA VAL A 27 -3.77 19.93 -3.63
C VAL A 27 -5.25 20.30 -3.54
N GLY A 28 -5.57 21.59 -3.45
CA GLY A 28 -6.96 22.07 -3.40
C GLY A 28 -7.78 21.63 -4.61
N LYS A 29 -7.26 21.80 -5.83
CA LYS A 29 -7.96 21.36 -7.06
C LYS A 29 -8.05 19.84 -7.19
N SER A 30 -7.01 19.12 -6.76
CA SER A 30 -7.03 17.66 -6.72
C SER A 30 -8.11 17.15 -5.77
N LEU A 31 -8.23 17.74 -4.58
CA LEU A 31 -9.28 17.40 -3.62
C LEU A 31 -10.68 17.74 -4.14
N PHE A 32 -10.85 18.87 -4.82
CA PHE A 32 -12.11 19.22 -5.49
C PHE A 32 -12.54 18.14 -6.50
N LEU A 33 -11.62 17.71 -7.37
CA LEU A 33 -11.90 16.64 -8.33
C LEU A 33 -12.18 15.30 -7.64
N LEU A 34 -11.46 14.95 -6.57
CA LEU A 34 -11.72 13.74 -5.79
C LEU A 34 -13.11 13.78 -5.13
N ASN A 35 -13.55 14.94 -4.63
CA ASN A 35 -14.90 15.10 -4.09
C ASN A 35 -15.98 14.89 -5.17
N LYS A 36 -15.80 15.49 -6.36
CA LYS A 36 -16.69 15.24 -7.50
C LYS A 36 -16.72 13.78 -7.94
N THR A 37 -15.56 13.13 -7.92
CA THR A 37 -15.45 11.68 -8.17
C THR A 37 -16.25 10.86 -7.14
N HIS A 38 -16.20 11.25 -5.87
CA HIS A 38 -16.99 10.62 -4.81
C HIS A 38 -18.51 10.82 -4.98
N GLU A 39 -18.96 12.02 -5.34
CA GLU A 39 -20.37 12.32 -5.61
C GLU A 39 -20.92 11.46 -6.76
N ILE A 40 -20.16 11.32 -7.85
CA ILE A 40 -20.51 10.46 -8.98
C ILE A 40 -20.57 8.98 -8.57
N THR A 41 -19.58 8.47 -7.84
CA THR A 41 -19.56 7.05 -7.42
C THR A 41 -20.65 6.68 -6.41
N THR A 42 -21.20 7.66 -5.68
CA THR A 42 -22.32 7.46 -4.74
C THR A 42 -23.69 7.67 -5.38
N GLY A 43 -23.74 7.92 -6.70
CA GLY A 43 -24.98 8.12 -7.46
C GLY A 43 -25.66 9.46 -7.20
N LYS A 44 -24.95 10.44 -6.61
CA LYS A 44 -25.49 11.77 -6.32
C LYS A 44 -25.49 12.69 -7.54
N GLU A 45 -24.59 12.46 -8.49
CA GLU A 45 -24.51 13.19 -9.76
C GLU A 45 -24.35 12.20 -10.93
N PHE A 46 -24.90 12.54 -12.10
CA PHE A 46 -24.51 11.89 -13.36
C PHE A 46 -23.03 12.22 -13.63
N GLY A 47 -22.30 11.36 -14.36
CA GLY A 47 -20.84 11.41 -14.53
C GLY A 47 -20.21 12.66 -15.20
N LYS A 48 -20.91 13.79 -15.19
CA LYS A 48 -20.50 15.10 -15.71
C LYS A 48 -20.25 16.07 -14.55
N ILE A 49 -19.23 16.90 -14.71
CA ILE A 49 -18.87 18.00 -13.82
C ILE A 49 -19.06 19.28 -14.66
N SER A 50 -20.06 20.07 -14.30
CA SER A 50 -20.25 21.40 -14.86
C SER A 50 -19.57 22.42 -13.95
N LEU A 51 -18.68 23.21 -14.52
CA LEU A 51 -18.07 24.35 -13.85
C LEU A 51 -18.99 25.56 -14.07
N GLU A 52 -19.52 26.16 -12.99
CA GLU A 52 -20.25 27.43 -13.06
C GLU A 52 -19.41 28.53 -13.73
N ASP A 53 -20.03 29.48 -14.43
CA ASP A 53 -19.32 30.53 -15.19
C ASP A 53 -18.40 31.41 -14.33
N ASN A 54 -18.67 31.51 -13.02
CA ASN A 54 -17.81 32.18 -12.04
C ASN A 54 -16.63 31.32 -11.54
N ASN A 55 -16.43 30.12 -12.08
CA ASN A 55 -15.28 29.30 -11.72
C ASN A 55 -13.98 29.89 -12.27
N ASP A 56 -13.10 30.17 -11.32
CA ASP A 56 -11.72 30.57 -11.45
C ASP A 56 -11.02 29.83 -12.62
N ILE A 57 -10.44 30.60 -13.54
CA ILE A 57 -9.65 30.15 -14.69
C ILE A 57 -8.63 29.08 -14.28
N SER A 58 -8.13 29.12 -13.04
CA SER A 58 -7.24 28.10 -12.48
C SER A 58 -7.85 26.69 -12.43
N VAL A 59 -9.16 26.55 -12.16
CA VAL A 59 -9.88 25.26 -12.15
C VAL A 59 -9.96 24.70 -13.56
N ARG A 60 -10.32 25.55 -14.54
CA ARG A 60 -10.38 25.11 -15.95
C ARG A 60 -9.02 24.65 -16.44
N LYS A 61 -7.95 25.40 -16.15
CA LYS A 61 -6.56 25.00 -16.45
C LYS A 61 -6.19 23.66 -15.81
N PHE A 62 -6.60 23.44 -14.56
CA PHE A 62 -6.40 22.15 -13.89
C PHE A 62 -7.11 21.02 -14.63
N PHE A 63 -8.40 21.18 -14.94
CA PHE A 63 -9.19 20.16 -15.61
C PHE A 63 -8.67 19.89 -17.02
N ASP A 64 -8.33 20.93 -17.77
CA ASP A 64 -7.74 20.83 -19.10
C ASP A 64 -6.38 20.11 -19.07
N SER A 65 -5.60 20.21 -17.99
CA SER A 65 -4.35 19.43 -17.84
C SER A 65 -4.59 17.91 -17.66
N LEU A 66 -5.84 17.49 -17.48
CA LEU A 66 -6.25 16.10 -17.25
C LEU A 66 -7.06 15.51 -18.39
N ILE A 67 -7.27 16.24 -19.49
CA ILE A 67 -8.03 15.77 -20.65
C ILE A 67 -7.15 14.99 -21.62
N SER A 68 -7.77 14.06 -22.35
CA SER A 68 -7.12 13.39 -23.47
C SER A 68 -7.71 13.90 -24.79
N GLU A 69 -6.90 14.55 -25.62
CA GLU A 69 -7.30 14.96 -26.98
C GLU A 69 -7.36 13.77 -27.95
N ASN A 70 -6.55 12.75 -27.69
CA ASN A 70 -6.47 11.53 -28.50
C ASN A 70 -6.89 10.32 -27.64
N VAL A 71 -7.66 9.40 -28.20
CA VAL A 71 -7.99 8.12 -27.55
C VAL A 71 -7.45 7.00 -28.43
N HIS A 72 -6.27 6.50 -28.10
CA HIS A 72 -5.73 5.31 -28.73
C HIS A 72 -6.18 4.06 -27.96
N VAL A 73 -6.61 3.04 -28.69
CA VAL A 73 -6.97 1.75 -28.08
C VAL A 73 -5.70 1.07 -27.57
N ASN A 74 -5.58 0.94 -26.26
CA ASN A 74 -4.54 0.13 -25.63
C ASN A 74 -5.14 -0.77 -24.53
N THR A 75 -4.64 -2.00 -24.43
CA THR A 75 -5.16 -3.05 -23.53
C THR A 75 -5.10 -2.66 -22.05
N ASN A 76 -4.22 -1.72 -21.67
CA ASN A 76 -4.01 -1.28 -20.29
C ASN A 76 -4.55 0.13 -19.98
N PHE A 77 -5.24 0.76 -20.93
CA PHE A 77 -5.84 2.10 -20.79
C PHE A 77 -4.87 3.19 -20.32
N LEU A 78 -3.56 3.05 -20.55
CA LEU A 78 -2.53 3.97 -20.04
C LEU A 78 -2.80 5.45 -20.36
N GLN A 79 -3.28 5.76 -21.56
CA GLN A 79 -3.57 7.14 -21.95
C GLN A 79 -4.74 7.71 -21.14
N LEU A 80 -5.83 6.96 -21.02
CA LEU A 80 -7.00 7.34 -20.23
C LEU A 80 -6.71 7.38 -18.73
N ARG A 81 -5.77 6.55 -18.24
CA ARG A 81 -5.27 6.60 -16.86
C ARG A 81 -4.42 7.84 -16.58
N ASN A 82 -3.67 8.31 -17.58
CA ASN A 82 -2.89 9.53 -17.47
C ASN A 82 -3.77 10.79 -17.59
N ASN A 83 -4.86 10.68 -18.35
CA ASN A 83 -5.79 11.76 -18.65
C ASN A 83 -7.23 11.31 -18.36
N PRO A 84 -7.64 11.32 -17.08
CA PRO A 84 -8.88 10.67 -16.64
C PRO A 84 -10.17 11.44 -16.96
N LEU A 85 -10.05 12.63 -17.56
CA LEU A 85 -11.19 13.47 -17.90
C LEU A 85 -11.42 13.53 -19.41
N TYR A 86 -12.67 13.72 -19.79
CA TYR A 86 -13.08 14.04 -21.15
C TYR A 86 -13.80 15.40 -21.16
N LYS A 87 -13.41 16.29 -22.08
CA LYS A 87 -14.05 17.61 -22.22
C LYS A 87 -15.27 17.49 -23.13
N ILE A 88 -16.44 17.89 -22.63
CA ILE A 88 -17.70 17.87 -23.38
C ILE A 88 -17.89 19.21 -24.10
N ASP A 89 -17.69 20.31 -23.37
CA ASP A 89 -17.73 21.68 -23.87
C ASP A 89 -16.77 22.56 -23.04
N GLU A 90 -16.83 23.88 -23.19
CA GLU A 90 -15.92 24.81 -22.52
C GLU A 90 -15.91 24.67 -20.99
N ASN A 91 -17.06 24.33 -20.38
CA ASN A 91 -17.26 24.34 -18.94
C ASN A 91 -17.65 22.96 -18.38
N THR A 92 -17.89 21.99 -19.24
CA THR A 92 -18.40 20.69 -18.84
C THR A 92 -17.38 19.60 -19.14
N TYR A 93 -17.09 18.80 -18.12
CA TYR A 93 -16.18 17.67 -18.18
C TYR A 93 -16.90 16.38 -17.78
N SER A 94 -16.41 15.24 -18.23
CA SER A 94 -16.86 13.92 -17.78
C SER A 94 -15.70 13.17 -17.18
N ILE A 95 -15.95 12.46 -16.08
CA ILE A 95 -14.98 11.49 -15.57
C ILE A 95 -15.11 10.22 -16.42
N ILE A 96 -14.02 9.77 -17.03
CA ILE A 96 -14.01 8.54 -17.84
C ILE A 96 -14.19 7.31 -16.96
N ASN A 97 -13.41 7.25 -15.88
CA ASN A 97 -13.51 6.22 -14.85
C ASN A 97 -13.00 6.77 -13.51
N PRO A 98 -13.78 6.72 -12.43
CA PRO A 98 -13.36 7.14 -11.09
C PRO A 98 -12.00 6.56 -10.65
N PHE A 99 -11.71 5.31 -11.00
CA PHE A 99 -10.44 4.67 -10.66
C PHE A 99 -9.25 5.29 -11.39
N PHE A 100 -9.45 5.87 -12.58
CA PHE A 100 -8.37 6.56 -13.30
C PHE A 100 -8.01 7.89 -12.65
N VAL A 101 -8.99 8.59 -12.07
CA VAL A 101 -8.74 9.79 -11.26
C VAL A 101 -7.91 9.42 -10.03
N LEU A 102 -8.30 8.37 -9.30
CA LEU A 102 -7.55 7.91 -8.12
C LEU A 102 -6.11 7.50 -8.50
N ASP A 103 -5.96 6.73 -9.58
CA ASP A 103 -4.66 6.26 -10.07
C ASP A 103 -3.74 7.40 -10.56
N LYS A 104 -4.31 8.49 -11.13
CA LYS A 104 -3.58 9.68 -11.56
C LYS A 104 -2.81 10.33 -10.41
N PHE A 105 -3.47 10.52 -9.26
CA PHE A 105 -2.90 11.19 -8.09
C PHE A 105 -2.19 10.25 -7.11
N THR A 106 -2.05 8.97 -7.45
CA THR A 106 -1.34 7.97 -6.63
C THR A 106 -0.20 7.35 -7.42
N ASN A 107 -0.49 6.36 -8.27
CA ASN A 107 0.52 5.57 -8.97
C ASN A 107 1.15 6.31 -10.15
N ASN A 108 0.38 7.09 -10.90
CA ASN A 108 0.88 7.71 -12.13
C ASN A 108 1.76 8.93 -11.84
N LEU A 109 1.56 9.58 -10.69
CA LEU A 109 2.32 10.75 -10.26
C LEU A 109 3.83 10.46 -10.21
N ARG A 110 4.20 9.27 -9.75
CA ARG A 110 5.61 8.88 -9.64
C ARG A 110 6.31 8.81 -11.00
N PHE A 111 5.63 8.23 -11.99
CA PHE A 111 6.13 8.07 -13.36
C PHE A 111 6.11 9.41 -14.09
N PHE A 112 5.12 10.25 -13.76
CA PHE A 112 5.04 11.60 -14.26
C PHE A 112 6.26 12.42 -13.80
N ILE A 113 6.56 12.41 -12.50
CA ILE A 113 7.70 13.14 -11.93
C ILE A 113 9.01 12.59 -12.48
N SER A 114 9.19 11.26 -12.52
CA SER A 114 10.43 10.66 -13.01
C SER A 114 10.73 10.96 -14.48
N LYS A 115 9.69 11.26 -15.28
CA LYS A 115 9.83 11.56 -16.72
C LYS A 115 9.90 13.05 -17.03
N ASN A 116 9.17 13.87 -16.30
CA ASN A 116 8.95 15.28 -16.67
C ASN A 116 9.64 16.28 -15.72
N CYS A 117 9.99 15.86 -14.50
CA CYS A 117 10.50 16.76 -13.46
C CYS A 117 11.96 16.48 -13.10
N THR A 118 12.80 16.26 -14.12
CA THR A 118 14.24 15.96 -13.97
C THR A 118 15.16 17.14 -14.32
N ASN A 119 14.59 18.29 -14.66
CA ASN A 119 15.35 19.50 -14.99
C ASN A 119 15.69 20.28 -13.71
N ASN A 120 16.85 20.93 -13.67
CA ASN A 120 17.28 21.80 -12.57
C ASN A 120 17.31 21.14 -11.18
N ILE A 121 17.54 19.82 -11.13
CA ILE A 121 17.82 19.05 -9.92
C ILE A 121 19.26 18.55 -9.95
N ASP A 122 19.81 18.20 -8.79
CA ASP A 122 21.14 17.60 -8.72
C ASP A 122 21.20 16.19 -9.33
N ASP A 123 22.40 15.76 -9.73
CA ASP A 123 22.61 14.49 -10.43
C ASP A 123 22.26 13.26 -9.57
N ASP A 124 22.42 13.32 -8.24
CA ASP A 124 22.04 12.21 -7.35
C ASP A 124 20.52 12.03 -7.34
N LEU A 125 19.78 13.12 -7.13
CA LEU A 125 18.32 13.11 -7.15
C LEU A 125 17.78 12.69 -8.52
N LYS A 126 18.38 13.17 -9.61
CA LYS A 126 18.02 12.76 -10.97
C LYS A 126 18.19 11.25 -11.16
N LYS A 127 19.34 10.71 -10.77
CA LYS A 127 19.62 9.27 -10.86
C LYS A 127 18.64 8.44 -10.02
N LYS A 128 18.30 8.92 -8.82
CA LYS A 128 17.30 8.30 -7.93
C LYS A 128 15.87 8.34 -8.50
N LEU A 129 15.52 9.37 -9.27
CA LEU A 129 14.24 9.42 -9.97
C LEU A 129 14.21 8.45 -11.16
N GLU A 130 15.27 8.43 -11.96
CA GLU A 130 15.38 7.57 -13.16
C GLU A 130 15.37 6.08 -12.81
N ASN A 131 16.02 5.68 -11.71
CA ASN A 131 16.05 4.29 -11.26
C ASN A 131 14.93 3.93 -10.26
N ASN A 132 14.00 4.85 -10.00
CA ASN A 132 12.89 4.72 -9.03
C ASN A 132 13.30 4.59 -7.54
N THR A 133 14.58 4.68 -7.19
CA THR A 133 15.07 4.62 -5.80
C THR A 133 14.49 5.72 -4.93
N PHE A 134 14.29 6.93 -5.48
CA PHE A 134 13.65 8.03 -4.74
C PHE A 134 12.27 7.62 -4.23
N TYR A 135 11.44 7.00 -5.07
CA TYR A 135 10.11 6.58 -4.69
C TYR A 135 10.13 5.37 -3.77
N SER A 136 10.87 4.32 -4.13
CA SER A 136 10.83 3.07 -3.38
C SER A 136 11.50 3.19 -2.01
N GLU A 137 12.62 3.89 -1.91
CA GLU A 137 13.42 4.00 -0.67
C GLU A 137 13.16 5.32 0.06
N ASP A 138 13.51 6.46 -0.54
CA ASP A 138 13.52 7.75 0.18
C ASP A 138 12.11 8.20 0.59
N PHE A 139 11.14 8.10 -0.32
CA PHE A 139 9.75 8.42 -0.05
C PHE A 139 9.00 7.29 0.65
N SER A 140 8.94 6.10 0.05
CA SER A 140 8.01 5.09 0.56
C SER A 140 8.50 4.38 1.81
N GLU A 141 9.77 3.99 1.87
CA GLU A 141 10.32 3.23 3.00
C GLU A 141 10.77 4.17 4.14
N LYS A 142 11.73 5.06 3.86
CA LYS A 142 12.39 5.90 4.87
C LYS A 142 11.48 6.99 5.43
N TYR A 143 10.52 7.46 4.63
CA TYR A 143 9.58 8.50 5.04
C TYR A 143 8.18 7.95 5.34
N LEU A 144 7.43 7.49 4.34
CA LEU A 144 6.01 7.15 4.49
C LEU A 144 5.81 5.96 5.43
N MET A 145 6.42 4.81 5.15
CA MET A 145 6.32 3.61 5.98
C MET A 145 6.81 3.88 7.39
N LYS A 146 8.02 4.44 7.53
CA LYS A 146 8.60 4.73 8.85
C LYS A 146 7.67 5.60 9.70
N ASN A 147 7.20 6.74 9.16
CA ASN A 147 6.33 7.64 9.91
C ASN A 147 5.00 6.99 10.30
N ILE A 148 4.38 6.23 9.38
CA ILE A 148 3.11 5.53 9.68
C ILE A 148 3.30 4.46 10.75
N LEU A 149 4.37 3.66 10.67
CA LEU A 149 4.63 2.62 11.65
C LEU A 149 5.10 3.17 13.00
N ASP A 150 5.85 4.27 13.04
CA ASP A 150 6.22 4.93 14.30
C ASP A 150 5.00 5.56 14.99
N ASP A 151 4.03 6.08 14.22
CA ASP A 151 2.74 6.52 14.73
C ASP A 151 1.93 5.35 15.33
N ILE A 152 1.88 4.20 14.65
CA ILE A 152 1.12 3.02 15.10
C ILE A 152 1.80 2.33 16.30
N PHE A 153 3.13 2.31 16.33
CA PHE A 153 3.93 1.64 17.35
C PHE A 153 4.78 2.64 18.13
N PRO A 154 4.22 3.49 19.01
CA PRO A 154 5.00 4.52 19.68
C PRO A 154 6.01 3.92 20.69
N ASN A 155 7.21 4.50 20.79
CA ASN A 155 8.33 4.02 21.64
C ASN A 155 7.96 3.81 23.12
N LYS A 156 7.01 4.59 23.63
CA LYS A 156 6.49 4.44 25.01
C LYS A 156 5.86 3.07 25.29
N CYS A 157 5.43 2.35 24.25
CA CYS A 157 4.73 1.06 24.36
C CYS A 157 5.49 -0.12 23.75
N PHE A 158 6.47 0.14 22.88
CA PHE A 158 7.11 -0.90 22.07
C PHE A 158 8.64 -0.74 22.06
N VAL A 159 9.33 -1.87 22.12
CA VAL A 159 10.78 -1.91 21.85
C VAL A 159 10.99 -1.87 20.33
N LYS A 160 11.87 -0.98 19.88
CA LYS A 160 12.24 -0.81 18.46
C LYS A 160 13.61 -1.40 18.17
N LYS A 161 13.91 -1.60 16.88
CA LYS A 161 15.27 -1.96 16.46
C LYS A 161 16.26 -0.87 16.89
N LYS A 162 17.41 -1.29 17.41
CA LYS A 162 18.57 -0.43 17.61
C LYS A 162 19.13 0.00 16.26
N GLN A 163 19.57 1.25 16.15
CA GLN A 163 20.37 1.69 15.01
C GLN A 163 21.80 1.19 15.21
N LEU A 164 22.30 0.42 14.25
CA LEU A 164 23.68 -0.05 14.23
C LEU A 164 24.46 0.77 13.19
N THR A 165 25.74 1.01 13.46
CA THR A 165 26.62 1.78 12.56
C THR A 165 27.09 0.98 11.34
N ASN A 166 26.88 -0.34 11.34
CA ASN A 166 27.43 -1.24 10.33
C ASN A 166 26.35 -1.71 9.34
N GLU A 167 26.76 -2.06 8.12
CA GLU A 167 25.92 -2.58 7.02
C GLU A 167 25.35 -4.00 7.28
N GLN A 168 24.90 -4.28 8.49
CA GLN A 168 24.14 -5.51 8.73
C GLN A 168 22.77 -5.38 8.07
N SER A 169 22.32 -6.47 7.44
CA SER A 169 20.99 -6.49 6.84
C SER A 169 19.95 -6.41 7.95
N GLU A 170 19.42 -5.22 8.16
CA GLU A 170 18.35 -4.92 9.11
C GLU A 170 16.98 -5.28 8.53
N PRO A 171 15.99 -5.59 9.39
CA PRO A 171 14.61 -5.58 8.93
C PRO A 171 14.16 -4.14 8.66
N ASP A 172 13.27 -3.98 7.70
CA ASP A 172 12.72 -2.66 7.32
C ASP A 172 12.00 -2.02 8.51
N PHE A 173 11.27 -2.82 9.30
CA PHE A 173 10.76 -2.39 10.60
C PHE A 173 10.62 -3.52 11.62
N TYR A 174 10.78 -3.17 12.89
CA TYR A 174 10.68 -4.09 14.02
C TYR A 174 10.01 -3.38 15.20
N ALA A 175 9.00 -4.02 15.79
CA ALA A 175 8.41 -3.62 17.06
C ALA A 175 8.14 -4.84 17.93
N ARG A 176 8.48 -4.76 19.22
CA ARG A 176 8.17 -5.81 20.19
C ARG A 176 7.36 -5.28 21.36
N ASP A 177 6.25 -5.95 21.65
CA ASP A 177 5.51 -5.82 22.90
C ASP A 177 5.69 -7.11 23.71
N SER A 178 6.46 -7.01 24.79
CA SER A 178 6.74 -8.14 25.68
C SER A 178 7.37 -9.33 24.93
N ASN A 179 6.62 -10.41 24.69
CA ASN A 179 7.04 -11.59 23.95
C ASN A 179 6.50 -11.64 22.51
N LYS A 180 5.73 -10.64 22.06
CA LYS A 180 5.19 -10.57 20.70
C LYS A 180 6.06 -9.66 19.84
N ILE A 181 6.60 -10.19 18.77
CA ILE A 181 7.44 -9.49 17.80
C ILE A 181 6.64 -9.26 16.53
N PHE A 182 6.53 -8.01 16.09
CA PHE A 182 6.04 -7.63 14.78
C PHE A 182 7.25 -7.34 13.89
N LEU A 183 7.47 -8.20 12.92
CA LEU A 183 8.64 -8.17 12.04
C LEU A 183 8.17 -7.84 10.64
N PHE A 184 8.59 -6.70 10.11
CA PHE A 184 8.15 -6.20 8.81
C PHE A 184 9.27 -6.26 7.79
N GLU A 185 8.89 -6.65 6.58
CA GLU A 185 9.67 -6.42 5.38
C GLU A 185 8.78 -5.65 4.39
N TYR A 186 9.29 -4.54 3.90
CA TYR A 186 8.67 -3.65 2.95
C TYR A 186 9.10 -3.99 1.53
N LYS A 187 8.14 -4.03 0.61
CA LYS A 187 8.42 -4.23 -0.81
C LYS A 187 7.57 -3.34 -1.68
N ASP A 188 8.24 -2.41 -2.36
CA ASP A 188 7.65 -1.70 -3.49
C ASP A 188 7.68 -2.59 -4.75
N VAL A 189 6.53 -3.18 -5.09
CA VAL A 189 6.43 -4.18 -6.16
C VAL A 189 5.53 -3.75 -7.30
N PHE A 190 6.13 -3.67 -8.47
CA PHE A 190 5.43 -3.55 -9.74
C PHE A 190 5.47 -4.86 -10.51
N ILE A 191 4.31 -5.28 -10.99
CA ILE A 191 4.16 -6.33 -11.99
C ILE A 191 3.93 -5.66 -13.33
N ASP A 192 4.73 -6.05 -14.31
CA ASP A 192 4.64 -5.55 -15.68
C ASP A 192 3.24 -5.77 -16.26
N GLY A 193 2.78 -4.82 -17.08
CA GLY A 193 1.46 -4.86 -17.70
C GLY A 193 1.25 -6.12 -18.53
N LYS A 194 2.23 -6.49 -19.37
CA LYS A 194 2.15 -7.66 -20.25
C LYS A 194 2.06 -8.97 -19.45
N ILE A 195 2.73 -9.03 -18.29
CA ILE A 195 2.64 -10.19 -17.40
C ILE A 195 1.23 -10.31 -16.81
N LYS A 196 0.63 -9.20 -16.35
CA LYS A 196 -0.74 -9.21 -15.83
C LYS A 196 -1.77 -9.57 -16.91
N GLU A 197 -1.56 -9.05 -18.13
CA GLU A 197 -2.44 -9.27 -19.28
C GLU A 197 -2.30 -10.67 -19.89
N SER A 198 -1.19 -11.37 -19.65
CA SER A 198 -0.94 -12.71 -20.19
C SER A 198 -1.98 -13.75 -19.76
N ARG A 199 -2.62 -13.55 -18.59
CA ARG A 199 -3.48 -14.54 -17.91
C ARG A 199 -2.78 -15.88 -17.63
N ASP A 200 -1.46 -15.92 -17.72
CA ASP A 200 -0.63 -17.09 -17.43
C ASP A 200 -0.27 -17.09 -15.95
N ILE A 201 -0.93 -17.97 -15.19
CA ILE A 201 -0.72 -18.09 -13.74
C ILE A 201 0.70 -18.54 -13.41
N ASP A 202 1.30 -19.42 -14.21
CA ASP A 202 2.65 -19.92 -13.95
C ASP A 202 3.68 -18.81 -14.15
N LEU A 203 3.50 -17.99 -15.19
CA LEU A 203 4.32 -16.81 -15.45
C LEU A 203 4.18 -15.78 -14.32
N ILE A 204 2.95 -15.48 -13.89
CA ILE A 204 2.68 -14.58 -12.77
C ILE A 204 3.33 -15.11 -11.48
N GLU A 205 3.17 -16.40 -11.17
CA GLU A 205 3.76 -17.03 -10.00
C GLU A 205 5.29 -16.97 -10.02
N LYS A 206 5.91 -17.22 -11.18
CA LYS A 206 7.36 -17.10 -11.35
C LYS A 206 7.84 -15.69 -11.05
N VAL A 207 7.15 -14.67 -11.56
CA VAL A 207 7.48 -13.25 -11.30
C VAL A 207 7.31 -12.92 -9.82
N LEU A 208 6.22 -13.38 -9.18
CA LEU A 208 5.98 -13.18 -7.76
C LEU A 208 7.06 -13.84 -6.90
N LYS A 209 7.47 -15.08 -7.19
CA LYS A 209 8.56 -15.76 -6.46
C LYS A 209 9.88 -14.99 -6.55
N ILE A 210 10.21 -14.45 -7.73
CA ILE A 210 11.44 -13.65 -7.92
C ILE A 210 11.41 -12.39 -7.05
N LYS A 211 10.25 -11.75 -6.92
CA LYS A 211 10.08 -10.50 -6.17
C LYS A 211 9.95 -10.69 -4.66
N PHE A 212 9.37 -11.81 -4.22
CA PHE A 212 8.99 -12.02 -2.83
C PHE A 212 9.70 -13.16 -2.12
N LEU A 213 10.48 -14.00 -2.79
CA LEU A 213 11.15 -15.15 -2.15
C LEU A 213 12.66 -15.09 -2.30
N LYS A 214 13.14 -15.22 -3.54
CA LYS A 214 14.57 -15.19 -3.90
C LYS A 214 14.70 -14.56 -5.28
N ASN A 215 15.66 -13.66 -5.46
CA ASN A 215 15.94 -13.11 -6.78
C ASN A 215 16.57 -14.16 -7.70
N GLN A 216 16.81 -13.81 -8.97
CA GLN A 216 17.43 -14.70 -9.96
C GLN A 216 18.84 -15.18 -9.56
N LYS A 217 19.54 -14.45 -8.68
CA LYS A 217 20.86 -14.82 -8.14
C LYS A 217 20.76 -15.65 -6.84
N GLY A 218 19.55 -16.10 -6.47
CA GLY A 218 19.30 -16.85 -5.24
C GLY A 218 19.30 -16.03 -3.95
N LYS A 219 19.49 -14.70 -4.02
CA LYS A 219 19.49 -13.84 -2.83
C LYS A 219 18.08 -13.72 -2.26
N PRO A 220 17.90 -13.86 -0.93
CA PRO A 220 16.60 -13.70 -0.27
C PRO A 220 15.96 -12.34 -0.60
N LYS A 221 14.64 -12.35 -0.80
CA LYS A 221 13.81 -11.16 -1.03
C LYS A 221 12.52 -11.31 -0.25
N GLY A 222 11.98 -10.22 0.32
CA GLY A 222 10.64 -10.23 0.91
C GLY A 222 10.52 -11.28 2.01
N ILE A 223 9.77 -12.34 1.74
CA ILE A 223 9.63 -13.54 2.58
C ILE A 223 11.00 -14.13 2.95
N GLY A 224 11.93 -14.24 2.01
CA GLY A 224 13.25 -14.80 2.29
C GLY A 224 14.02 -13.98 3.33
N GLN A 225 13.86 -12.65 3.33
CA GLN A 225 14.47 -11.77 4.33
C GLN A 225 13.79 -11.95 5.69
N LEU A 226 12.45 -12.01 5.73
CA LEU A 226 11.70 -12.33 6.95
C LEU A 226 12.16 -13.64 7.60
N ILE A 227 12.29 -14.72 6.82
CA ILE A 227 12.74 -16.03 7.33
C ILE A 227 14.14 -15.93 7.93
N ARG A 228 15.07 -15.24 7.25
CA ARG A 228 16.43 -15.03 7.77
C ARG A 228 16.44 -14.24 9.09
N HIS A 229 15.59 -13.22 9.22
CA HIS A 229 15.47 -12.48 10.48
C HIS A 229 14.87 -13.35 11.60
N ILE A 230 13.86 -14.17 11.29
CA ILE A 230 13.28 -15.13 12.24
C ILE A 230 14.34 -16.14 12.72
N GLU A 231 15.17 -16.64 11.81
CA GLU A 231 16.29 -17.52 12.14
C GLU A 231 17.29 -16.82 13.07
N ASN A 232 17.71 -15.59 12.74
CA ASN A 232 18.60 -14.81 13.58
C ASN A 232 18.02 -14.58 14.99
N ILE A 233 16.72 -14.27 15.10
CA ILE A 233 16.03 -14.14 16.38
C ILE A 233 16.05 -15.47 17.13
N SER A 234 15.76 -16.57 16.44
CA SER A 234 15.72 -17.91 17.05
C SER A 234 17.08 -18.36 17.58
N GLN A 235 18.17 -17.97 16.91
CA GLN A 235 19.54 -18.33 17.29
C GLN A 235 20.18 -17.34 18.26
N ASN A 236 19.45 -16.33 18.75
CA ASN A 236 19.97 -15.21 19.55
C ASN A 236 21.07 -14.40 18.82
N ASN A 237 21.07 -14.41 17.49
CA ASN A 237 21.98 -13.67 16.61
C ASN A 237 21.29 -12.44 15.99
N PHE A 238 20.39 -11.79 16.74
CA PHE A 238 19.61 -10.63 16.28
C PHE A 238 20.05 -9.35 17.00
N PRO A 239 21.05 -8.63 16.46
CA PRO A 239 21.74 -7.53 17.16
C PRO A 239 20.90 -6.24 17.28
N PHE A 240 19.70 -6.24 16.71
CA PHE A 240 18.81 -5.08 16.74
C PHE A 240 17.96 -5.05 18.02
N ASP A 241 17.95 -6.12 18.82
CA ASP A 241 17.26 -6.19 20.12
C ASP A 241 17.88 -7.25 21.04
N ASP A 242 18.76 -6.82 21.93
CA ASP A 242 19.47 -7.70 22.87
C ASP A 242 18.60 -8.16 24.04
N SER A 243 17.34 -7.70 24.13
CA SER A 243 16.44 -7.96 25.25
C SER A 243 15.30 -8.93 24.91
N ILE A 244 15.46 -9.72 23.84
CA ILE A 244 14.53 -10.76 23.43
C ILE A 244 14.51 -11.89 24.48
N LYS A 245 13.31 -12.25 24.93
CA LYS A 245 13.11 -13.33 25.91
C LYS A 245 13.33 -14.70 25.27
N LYS A 246 13.59 -15.72 26.10
CA LYS A 246 13.75 -17.10 25.63
C LYS A 246 12.56 -17.63 24.84
N SER A 247 11.31 -17.22 25.14
CA SER A 247 10.14 -17.63 24.35
C SER A 247 9.39 -16.44 23.78
N VAL A 248 9.24 -16.41 22.46
CA VAL A 248 8.58 -15.32 21.73
C VAL A 248 7.66 -15.82 20.62
N VAL A 249 6.69 -14.97 20.29
CA VAL A 249 5.76 -15.16 19.18
C VAL A 249 6.10 -14.13 18.11
N VAL A 250 6.48 -14.58 16.92
CA VAL A 250 6.78 -13.69 15.78
C VAL A 250 5.57 -13.63 14.86
N TYR A 251 5.14 -12.42 14.56
CA TYR A 251 4.17 -12.08 13.52
C TYR A 251 4.97 -11.54 12.31
N PRO A 252 5.22 -12.37 11.28
CA PRO A 252 5.85 -11.90 10.06
C PRO A 252 4.85 -11.13 9.19
N ILE A 253 5.20 -9.90 8.83
CA ILE A 253 4.39 -9.02 7.99
C ILE A 253 5.17 -8.64 6.74
N LEU A 254 4.59 -8.92 5.57
CA LEU A 254 5.06 -8.38 4.30
C LEU A 254 4.22 -7.16 3.97
N LEU A 255 4.83 -5.98 4.04
CA LEU A 255 4.19 -4.70 3.79
C LEU A 255 4.43 -4.28 2.33
N LEU A 256 3.36 -3.99 1.61
CA LEU A 256 3.40 -3.64 0.19
C LEU A 256 3.11 -2.17 -0.04
N SER A 257 3.78 -1.57 -1.01
CA SER A 257 3.53 -0.18 -1.43
C SER A 257 2.10 0.04 -1.93
N HIS A 258 1.51 -0.95 -2.60
CA HIS A 258 0.27 -0.79 -3.35
C HIS A 258 -0.74 -1.94 -3.16
N ARG A 259 -2.03 -1.59 -3.21
CA ARG A 259 -3.17 -2.50 -3.13
C ARG A 259 -3.33 -3.48 -4.29
N LEU A 260 -2.56 -3.36 -5.36
CA LEU A 260 -2.70 -4.24 -6.54
C LEU A 260 -2.51 -5.74 -6.21
N LEU A 261 -1.86 -6.04 -5.10
CA LEU A 261 -1.64 -7.40 -4.60
C LEU A 261 -2.56 -7.78 -3.43
N GLU A 262 -3.43 -6.88 -2.98
CA GLU A 262 -4.52 -7.14 -2.03
C GLU A 262 -5.74 -7.73 -2.77
N VAL A 263 -5.51 -8.81 -3.50
CA VAL A 263 -6.56 -9.56 -4.18
C VAL A 263 -6.70 -10.96 -3.56
N PRO A 264 -7.89 -11.58 -3.63
CA PRO A 264 -8.09 -12.91 -3.09
C PRO A 264 -7.06 -13.92 -3.59
N GLY A 265 -6.45 -14.67 -2.66
CA GLY A 265 -5.51 -15.75 -2.97
C GLY A 265 -4.03 -15.36 -2.90
N ILE A 266 -3.66 -14.09 -3.01
CA ILE A 266 -2.25 -13.66 -2.94
C ILE A 266 -1.65 -13.95 -1.56
N ASN A 267 -2.27 -13.49 -0.47
CA ASN A 267 -1.79 -13.81 0.88
C ASN A 267 -1.75 -15.33 1.11
N TYR A 268 -2.75 -16.07 0.65
CA TYR A 268 -2.76 -17.53 0.75
C TYR A 268 -1.54 -18.16 0.07
N LYS A 269 -1.24 -17.75 -1.18
CA LYS A 269 -0.14 -18.28 -1.98
C LYS A 269 1.22 -17.94 -1.37
N LEU A 270 1.46 -16.68 -1.00
CA LEU A 270 2.72 -16.26 -0.39
C LEU A 270 2.93 -16.88 1.00
N ASN A 271 1.87 -17.03 1.80
CA ASN A 271 1.95 -17.73 3.08
C ASN A 271 2.26 -19.23 2.90
N LYS A 272 1.77 -19.85 1.81
CA LYS A 272 2.16 -21.22 1.46
C LYS A 272 3.68 -21.31 1.22
N TRP A 273 4.25 -20.42 0.40
CA TRP A 273 5.70 -20.37 0.16
C TRP A 273 6.50 -20.06 1.43
N PHE A 274 6.01 -19.13 2.26
CA PHE A 274 6.61 -18.80 3.55
C PHE A 274 6.72 -20.05 4.44
N LYS A 275 5.62 -20.80 4.61
CA LYS A 275 5.61 -22.03 5.41
C LYS A 275 6.49 -23.12 4.82
N GLU A 276 6.47 -23.29 3.50
CA GLU A 276 7.32 -24.27 2.82
C GLU A 276 8.81 -23.99 3.06
N GLU A 277 9.25 -22.73 2.94
CA GLU A 277 10.65 -22.38 3.20
C GLU A 277 10.99 -22.38 4.70
N LEU A 278 10.06 -21.95 5.57
CA LEU A 278 10.26 -21.98 7.01
C LEU A 278 10.41 -23.43 7.53
N ASN A 279 9.61 -24.37 7.03
CA ASN A 279 9.68 -25.77 7.41
C ASN A 279 10.95 -26.48 6.93
N LYS A 280 11.57 -26.00 5.86
CA LYS A 280 12.88 -26.47 5.41
C LYS A 280 14.01 -25.96 6.31
N ASN A 281 13.76 -24.91 7.10
CA ASN A 281 14.77 -24.29 7.95
C ASN A 281 14.85 -25.01 9.31
N THR A 282 15.85 -25.86 9.48
CA THR A 282 16.08 -26.63 10.72
C THR A 282 16.62 -25.79 11.87
N ASN A 283 16.97 -24.52 11.62
CA ASN A 283 17.59 -23.63 12.61
C ASN A 283 16.57 -22.87 13.47
N ILE A 284 15.28 -23.08 13.23
CA ILE A 284 14.20 -22.49 14.04
C ILE A 284 13.96 -23.36 15.27
N GLY A 285 14.39 -22.86 16.43
CA GLY A 285 14.28 -23.52 17.73
C GLY A 285 12.84 -23.63 18.23
N LYS A 286 12.60 -24.55 19.17
CA LYS A 286 11.25 -24.78 19.76
C LYS A 286 10.73 -23.61 20.59
N ASN A 287 11.59 -22.66 20.91
CA ASN A 287 11.32 -21.53 21.78
C ASN A 287 10.66 -20.36 21.05
N ILE A 288 10.65 -20.36 19.71
CA ILE A 288 9.99 -19.36 18.88
C ILE A 288 8.71 -19.93 18.27
N THR A 289 7.60 -19.20 18.40
CA THR A 289 6.35 -19.51 17.71
C THR A 289 6.18 -18.55 16.56
N VAL A 290 6.29 -19.05 15.33
CA VAL A 290 6.12 -18.23 14.13
C VAL A 290 4.67 -18.32 13.66
N LYS A 291 4.00 -17.17 13.55
CA LYS A 291 2.64 -17.06 13.02
C LYS A 291 2.66 -17.10 11.49
N ASP A 292 1.48 -17.30 10.90
CA ASP A 292 1.31 -17.24 9.45
C ASP A 292 1.69 -15.86 8.91
N LEU A 293 2.27 -15.81 7.71
CA LEU A 293 2.57 -14.56 7.01
C LEU A 293 1.29 -13.78 6.75
N VAL A 294 1.29 -12.51 7.15
CA VAL A 294 0.24 -11.55 6.80
C VAL A 294 0.80 -10.56 5.78
N ILE A 295 0.04 -10.35 4.71
CA ILE A 295 0.31 -9.28 3.75
C ILE A 295 -0.59 -8.11 4.10
N ILE A 296 -0.02 -6.91 4.11
CA ILE A 296 -0.73 -5.65 4.33
C ILE A 296 -0.21 -4.68 3.28
N ASP A 297 -1.08 -3.85 2.71
CA ASP A 297 -0.68 -2.71 1.90
C ASP A 297 -0.61 -1.41 2.72
N MET A 298 0.16 -0.44 2.23
CA MET A 298 0.33 0.85 2.88
C MET A 298 -0.98 1.63 3.03
N ASP A 299 -1.90 1.57 2.05
CA ASP A 299 -3.16 2.30 2.10
C ASP A 299 -4.03 1.79 3.25
N THR A 300 -4.05 0.47 3.50
CA THR A 300 -4.74 -0.12 4.65
C THR A 300 -4.16 0.39 5.98
N LEU A 301 -2.84 0.50 6.13
CA LEU A 301 -2.25 1.07 7.34
C LEU A 301 -2.59 2.55 7.52
N ILE A 302 -2.54 3.33 6.43
CA ILE A 302 -2.91 4.75 6.44
C ILE A 302 -4.38 4.92 6.82
N PHE A 303 -5.26 4.09 6.24
CA PHE A 303 -6.71 4.16 6.45
C PHE A 303 -7.14 3.76 7.88
N TYR A 304 -6.46 2.78 8.48
CA TYR A 304 -6.78 2.29 9.83
C TYR A 304 -5.82 2.79 10.91
N LYS A 305 -4.96 3.77 10.60
CA LYS A 305 -3.95 4.31 11.52
C LYS A 305 -4.55 4.74 12.86
N ALA A 306 -5.65 5.50 12.83
CA ALA A 306 -6.31 6.00 14.04
C ALA A 306 -6.87 4.86 14.90
N TYR A 307 -7.44 3.82 14.28
CA TYR A 307 -7.92 2.63 14.96
C TYR A 307 -6.77 1.89 15.67
N TYR A 308 -5.61 1.72 15.01
CA TYR A 308 -4.47 1.07 15.66
C TYR A 308 -3.87 1.90 16.81
N LYS A 309 -3.90 3.23 16.69
CA LYS A 309 -3.45 4.16 17.74
C LYS A 309 -4.35 4.18 18.97
N GLU A 310 -5.64 3.88 18.81
CA GLU A 310 -6.61 3.93 19.90
C GLU A 310 -6.32 2.91 20.98
N ASN A 311 -5.90 1.70 20.60
CA ASN A 311 -5.51 0.66 21.53
C ASN A 311 -4.36 -0.15 20.94
N LYS A 312 -3.24 -0.24 21.67
CA LYS A 312 -2.04 -0.96 21.24
C LYS A 312 -2.29 -2.43 20.85
N ASN A 313 -3.36 -3.04 21.37
CA ASN A 313 -3.73 -4.43 21.06
C ASN A 313 -4.49 -4.57 19.73
N ASN A 314 -5.02 -3.48 19.16
CA ASN A 314 -5.85 -3.51 17.95
C ASN A 314 -5.09 -4.09 16.76
N PHE A 315 -3.82 -3.70 16.58
CA PHE A 315 -2.98 -4.23 15.52
C PHE A 315 -2.81 -5.75 15.68
N CYS A 316 -2.37 -6.23 16.85
CA CYS A 316 -2.21 -7.67 17.10
C CYS A 316 -3.51 -8.46 16.92
N SER A 317 -4.61 -7.95 17.47
CA SER A 317 -5.93 -8.59 17.41
C SER A 317 -6.43 -8.72 15.97
N SER A 318 -6.18 -7.70 15.15
CA SER A 318 -6.55 -7.74 13.72
C SER A 318 -5.74 -8.77 12.94
N LEU A 319 -4.43 -8.91 13.21
CA LEU A 319 -3.59 -9.97 12.63
C LEU A 319 -4.10 -11.35 13.04
N GLU A 320 -4.39 -11.55 14.32
CA GLU A 320 -4.90 -12.83 14.83
C GLU A 320 -6.25 -13.20 14.21
N ASN A 321 -7.15 -12.24 14.06
CA ASN A 321 -8.42 -12.45 13.36
C ASN A 321 -8.18 -12.88 11.90
N HIS A 322 -7.32 -12.17 11.17
CA HIS A 322 -7.00 -12.52 9.79
C HIS A 322 -6.41 -13.93 9.66
N ILE A 323 -5.44 -14.27 10.51
CA ILE A 323 -4.79 -15.59 10.53
C ILE A 323 -5.82 -16.68 10.87
N LYS A 324 -6.68 -16.46 11.87
CA LYS A 324 -7.73 -17.39 12.27
C LYS A 324 -8.68 -17.67 11.11
N LYS A 325 -9.16 -16.62 10.43
CA LYS A 325 -10.09 -16.75 9.30
C LYS A 325 -9.42 -17.39 8.07
N SER A 326 -8.13 -17.16 7.86
CA SER A 326 -7.33 -17.78 6.79
C SER A 326 -7.06 -19.28 7.00
N LYS A 327 -7.25 -19.79 8.23
CA LYS A 327 -7.12 -21.22 8.58
C LYS A 327 -8.45 -21.97 8.60
N GLY A 328 -9.57 -21.30 8.36
CA GLY A 328 -10.90 -21.89 8.44
C GLY A 328 -11.07 -23.13 7.54
N ASN A 329 -11.84 -24.11 8.01
CA ASN A 329 -12.28 -25.23 7.18
C ASN A 329 -13.15 -24.71 6.02
N HIS A 330 -13.04 -25.37 4.89
CA HIS A 330 -13.77 -25.06 3.66
C HIS A 330 -14.83 -26.09 3.31
N ASN A 331 -14.98 -27.19 4.08
CA ASN A 331 -16.03 -28.18 3.85
C ASN A 331 -17.42 -27.52 3.78
N GLY A 332 -18.14 -27.77 2.69
CA GLY A 332 -19.53 -27.35 2.51
C GLY A 332 -20.47 -28.13 3.42
N TYR A 333 -21.67 -27.59 3.60
CA TYR A 333 -22.79 -28.24 4.28
C TYR A 333 -24.10 -27.78 3.64
N GLY A 334 -25.14 -28.58 3.72
CA GLY A 334 -26.41 -28.27 3.07
C GLY A 334 -27.31 -29.48 2.95
N ASN A 335 -28.57 -29.24 2.58
CA ASN A 335 -29.57 -30.30 2.42
C ASN A 335 -29.50 -30.94 1.01
N ASN A 336 -28.81 -30.31 0.08
CA ASN A 336 -28.58 -30.77 -1.29
C ASN A 336 -27.18 -30.36 -1.77
N GLU A 337 -26.77 -30.86 -2.94
CA GLU A 337 -25.45 -30.61 -3.52
C GLU A 337 -25.19 -29.13 -3.80
N ASN A 338 -26.20 -28.38 -4.26
CA ASN A 338 -26.07 -26.94 -4.52
C ASN A 338 -25.77 -26.16 -3.24
N ASP A 339 -26.43 -26.49 -2.14
CA ASP A 339 -26.19 -25.85 -0.83
C ASP A 339 -24.76 -26.14 -0.34
N VAL A 340 -24.30 -27.39 -0.48
CA VAL A 340 -22.93 -27.79 -0.14
C VAL A 340 -21.92 -27.00 -0.98
N TYR A 341 -22.16 -26.89 -2.30
CA TYR A 341 -21.29 -26.12 -3.19
C TYR A 341 -21.24 -24.64 -2.82
N ILE A 342 -22.40 -24.00 -2.62
CA ILE A 342 -22.49 -22.57 -2.28
C ILE A 342 -21.80 -22.28 -0.93
N THR A 343 -22.03 -23.11 0.08
CA THR A 343 -21.41 -22.92 1.40
C THR A 343 -19.90 -23.16 1.36
N MET A 344 -19.44 -24.14 0.59
CA MET A 344 -18.01 -24.37 0.34
C MET A 344 -17.39 -23.15 -0.33
N GLN A 345 -17.98 -22.62 -1.41
CA GLN A 345 -17.50 -21.43 -2.11
C GLN A 345 -17.41 -20.21 -1.19
N LYS A 346 -18.45 -19.95 -0.38
CA LYS A 346 -18.44 -18.86 0.61
C LYS A 346 -17.30 -19.02 1.63
N LYS A 347 -17.04 -20.25 2.10
CA LYS A 347 -15.93 -20.51 3.05
C LYS A 347 -14.57 -20.38 2.38
N LEU A 348 -14.41 -20.87 1.15
CA LEU A 348 -13.19 -20.73 0.36
C LEU A 348 -12.88 -19.25 0.11
N LEU A 349 -13.86 -18.49 -0.41
CA LEU A 349 -13.72 -17.07 -0.63
C LEU A 349 -13.29 -16.37 0.66
N LYS A 350 -14.04 -16.61 1.76
CA LYS A 350 -13.67 -16.07 3.07
C LYS A 350 -12.23 -16.41 3.41
N LYS A 351 -11.75 -17.64 3.24
CA LYS A 351 -10.37 -18.05 3.57
C LYS A 351 -9.31 -17.27 2.79
N ILE A 352 -9.56 -16.96 1.53
CA ILE A 352 -8.57 -16.34 0.64
C ILE A 352 -8.65 -14.80 0.59
N LEU A 353 -9.64 -14.19 1.25
CA LEU A 353 -9.76 -12.74 1.33
C LEU A 353 -8.48 -12.11 1.92
N PRO A 354 -8.04 -10.97 1.38
CA PRO A 354 -6.84 -10.29 1.84
C PRO A 354 -7.12 -9.53 3.15
N TYR A 355 -6.07 -8.99 3.77
CA TYR A 355 -6.16 -8.39 5.10
C TYR A 355 -7.04 -7.13 5.12
N SER A 356 -6.95 -6.29 4.09
CA SER A 356 -7.77 -5.08 3.94
C SER A 356 -9.29 -5.34 4.04
N PHE A 357 -9.78 -6.40 3.41
CA PHE A 357 -11.20 -6.81 3.49
C PHE A 357 -11.60 -7.26 4.91
N ARG A 358 -10.69 -7.83 5.70
CA ARG A 358 -10.97 -8.19 7.10
C ARG A 358 -11.11 -6.96 7.98
N MET A 359 -10.32 -5.93 7.69
CA MET A 359 -10.37 -4.68 8.42
C MET A 359 -11.69 -3.98 8.18
N GLN A 360 -12.21 -4.03 6.94
CA GLN A 360 -13.54 -3.52 6.62
C GLN A 360 -14.60 -4.20 7.50
N ASP A 361 -14.65 -5.53 7.54
CA ASP A 361 -15.60 -6.26 8.41
C ASP A 361 -15.45 -5.87 9.90
N LEU A 362 -14.22 -5.70 10.39
CA LEU A 362 -13.94 -5.38 11.79
C LEU A 362 -14.35 -3.96 12.17
N VAL A 363 -14.13 -2.99 11.27
CA VAL A 363 -14.36 -1.56 11.52
C VAL A 363 -15.76 -1.12 11.11
N GLU A 364 -16.40 -1.77 10.13
CA GLU A 364 -17.83 -1.55 9.86
C GLU A 364 -18.70 -2.05 11.03
N GLN A 365 -18.28 -3.13 11.71
CA GLN A 365 -18.92 -3.60 12.95
C GLN A 365 -18.68 -2.66 14.15
N GLN A 366 -17.67 -1.81 14.07
CA GLN A 366 -17.37 -0.73 15.01
C GLN A 366 -17.50 0.61 14.29
N ILE A 367 -18.72 0.92 13.78
CA ILE A 367 -19.12 2.14 13.06
C ILE A 367 -18.01 3.19 13.06
N TYR A 368 -17.33 3.38 11.92
CA TYR A 368 -16.30 4.39 11.66
C TYR A 368 -16.04 5.27 12.87
N SER A 369 -15.05 4.92 13.71
CA SER A 369 -14.94 5.60 14.99
C SER A 369 -14.95 7.12 14.74
N PRO A 370 -15.78 7.92 15.44
CA PRO A 370 -15.86 9.36 15.20
C PRO A 370 -14.49 10.06 15.21
N LYS A 371 -13.51 9.43 15.87
CA LYS A 371 -12.10 9.79 15.89
C LYS A 371 -11.39 9.63 14.55
N MET A 372 -11.62 8.55 13.79
CA MET A 372 -11.09 8.39 12.42
C MET A 372 -11.57 9.53 11.52
N ILE A 373 -12.88 9.79 11.49
CA ILE A 373 -13.47 10.87 10.68
C ILE A 373 -12.89 12.23 11.10
N LYS A 374 -12.73 12.45 12.40
CA LYS A 374 -12.14 13.69 12.93
C LYS A 374 -10.67 13.86 12.54
N GLU A 375 -9.85 12.81 12.61
CA GLU A 375 -8.42 12.87 12.22
C GLU A 375 -8.29 13.19 10.72
N TYR A 376 -9.08 12.54 9.85
CA TYR A 376 -9.09 12.85 8.41
C TYR A 376 -9.56 14.27 8.12
N LYS A 377 -10.62 14.74 8.80
CA LYS A 377 -11.08 16.13 8.64
C LYS A 377 -10.02 17.13 9.06
N GLN A 378 -9.36 16.92 10.19
CA GLN A 378 -8.28 17.80 10.67
C GLN A 378 -7.09 17.84 9.71
N ASP A 379 -6.75 16.71 9.08
CA ASP A 379 -5.69 16.67 8.09
C ASP A 379 -6.09 17.38 6.78
N LEU A 380 -7.35 17.26 6.35
CA LEU A 380 -7.88 17.98 5.18
C LEU A 380 -8.04 19.49 5.43
N GLU A 381 -8.50 19.89 6.62
CA GLU A 381 -8.69 21.30 7.00
C GLU A 381 -7.40 22.13 6.96
N LYS A 382 -6.22 21.51 7.00
CA LYS A 382 -4.93 22.18 6.79
C LYS A 382 -4.77 22.73 5.37
N TYR A 383 -5.52 22.19 4.41
CA TYR A 383 -5.41 22.51 2.98
C TYR A 383 -6.59 23.32 2.44
N PHE A 384 -7.64 23.53 3.25
CA PHE A 384 -8.85 24.27 2.87
C PHE A 384 -9.00 25.60 3.63
N LYS A 385 -7.91 26.17 4.15
CA LYS A 385 -7.90 27.46 4.85
C LYS A 385 -7.39 28.58 3.97
#